data_AF-A0A7Y2BTZ6-F1
#
_entry.id   AF-A0A7Y2BTZ6-F1
#
_cell.length_a   1.000
_cell.length_b   1.000
_cell.length_c   1.000
_cell.angle_alpha   90.00
_cell.angle_beta   90.00
_cell.angle_gamma   90.00
#
_symmetry.space_group_name_H-M   'P 1'
#
loop_
_entity.id
_entity.type
_entity.pdbx_description
1 polymer ?
#
loop_
_entity_poly.entity_id
_entity_poly.type
_entity_poly.pdbx_seq_one_letter_code
_entity_poly.pdbx_strand_id
1 'polypeptide(L)' 'MIDLLDNPDSAIDTDILAIPTLIRRSPRPFLRIVGEMSDSERVWGLLTS' A
#
# COMPACT_ATOMS: atom_id res chain seq x y z
N MET A 1 -5.58 7.75 1.86
CA MET A 1 -4.78 7.95 0.63
C MET A 1 -3.72 8.98 0.95
N ILE A 2 -2.49 8.77 0.51
CA ILE A 2 -1.40 9.74 0.65
C ILE A 2 -0.94 10.05 -0.78
N ASP A 3 -0.96 11.32 -1.16
CA ASP A 3 -0.30 11.79 -2.37
C ASP A 3 1.16 12.10 -2.06
N LEU A 4 2.08 11.47 -2.80
CA LEU A 4 3.52 11.64 -2.61
C LEU A 4 4.05 12.93 -3.25
N LEU A 5 3.32 13.56 -4.16
CA LEU A 5 3.68 14.89 -4.67
C LEU A 5 3.45 15.97 -3.60
N ASP A 6 2.39 15.81 -2.81
CA ASP A 6 2.09 16.71 -1.68
C ASP A 6 2.92 16.37 -0.43
N ASN A 7 3.20 15.07 -0.19
CA ASN A 7 3.91 14.59 1.00
C ASN A 7 5.07 13.63 0.65
N PRO A 8 6.16 14.12 0.03
CA PRO A 8 7.24 13.28 -0.46
C PRO A 8 7.93 12.44 0.64
N ASP A 9 8.05 12.99 1.86
CA ASP A 9 8.70 12.30 2.98
C ASP A 9 7.99 11.00 3.38
N SER A 10 6.69 10.87 3.10
CA SER A 10 5.92 9.66 3.38
C SER A 10 6.47 8.44 2.65
N ALA A 11 7.07 8.60 1.46
CA ALA A 11 7.68 7.51 0.72
C ALA A 11 8.92 6.94 1.43
N ILE A 12 9.69 7.83 2.06
CA ILE A 12 10.91 7.48 2.80
C ILE A 12 10.52 6.74 4.09
N ASP A 13 9.57 7.29 4.84
CA ASP A 13 9.09 6.71 6.10
C ASP A 13 8.45 5.32 5.93
N THR A 14 8.02 5.00 4.72
CA THR A 14 7.34 3.72 4.40
C THR A 14 8.13 2.82 3.45
N ASP A 15 9.35 3.22 3.08
CA ASP A 15 10.19 2.48 2.13
C ASP A 15 9.44 2.16 0.82
N ILE A 16 8.73 3.14 0.28
CA ILE A 16 8.00 3.02 -0.99
C ILE A 16 8.93 3.40 -2.15
N LEU A 17 9.22 2.44 -3.03
CA LEU A 17 10.02 2.64 -4.24
C LEU A 17 9.17 2.71 -5.53
N ALA A 18 7.87 2.43 -5.46
CA ALA A 18 6.98 2.35 -6.62
C ALA A 18 5.58 2.85 -6.29
N ILE A 19 4.91 3.44 -7.27
CA ILE A 19 3.51 3.87 -7.18
C ILE A 19 2.66 3.19 -8.25
N PRO A 20 1.39 2.85 -7.97
CA PRO A 20 0.73 2.93 -6.67
C PRO A 20 1.19 1.81 -5.70
N THR A 21 1.14 2.09 -4.39
CA THR A 21 1.41 1.10 -3.33
C THR A 21 0.31 1.13 -2.27
N LEU A 22 -0.24 -0.03 -1.93
CA LEU A 22 -1.16 -0.23 -0.80
C LEU A 22 -0.42 -0.91 0.36
N ILE A 23 -0.55 -0.36 1.57
CA ILE A 23 0.10 -0.88 2.78
C ILE A 23 -0.96 -1.21 3.84
N ARG A 24 -0.95 -2.44 4.36
CA ARG A 24 -1.71 -2.85 5.54
C ARG A 24 -0.77 -2.99 6.73
N ARG A 25 -0.86 -2.06 7.69
CA ARG A 25 -0.03 -2.07 8.91
C ARG A 25 -0.59 -2.96 10.03
N SER A 26 -1.91 -3.15 10.07
CA SER A 26 -2.62 -3.90 11.11
C SER A 26 -3.87 -4.56 10.52
N PRO A 27 -4.28 -5.76 11.00
CA PRO A 27 -3.56 -6.61 11.95
C PRO A 27 -2.24 -7.16 11.35
N ARG A 28 -1.36 -7.70 12.20
CA ARG A 28 -0.15 -8.38 11.72
C ARG A 28 -0.56 -9.63 10.90
N PRO A 29 0.18 -9.99 9.85
CA PRO A 29 1.46 -9.42 9.41
C PRO A 29 1.32 -8.11 8.60
N PHE A 30 2.40 -7.32 8.55
CA PHE A 30 2.50 -6.17 7.65
C PHE A 30 2.46 -6.63 6.18
N LEU A 31 1.60 -6.02 5.36
CA LEU A 31 1.47 -6.33 3.93
C LEU A 31 1.71 -5.09 3.07
N ARG A 32 2.33 -5.30 1.90
CA ARG A 32 2.57 -4.28 0.86
C ARG A 32 2.20 -4.84 -0.51
N ILE A 33 1.36 -4.13 -1.26
CA ILE A 33 0.91 -4.47 -2.62
C ILE A 33 1.33 -3.34 -3.55
N VAL A 34 2.02 -3.65 -4.64
CA VAL A 34 2.50 -2.68 -5.65
C VAL A 34 1.78 -2.92 -6.97
N GLY A 35 1.43 -1.84 -7.67
CA GLY A 35 0.75 -1.90 -8.96
C GLY A 35 -0.68 -1.37 -8.87
N GLU A 36 -1.49 -1.72 -9.85
CA GLU A 36 -2.86 -1.22 -9.97
C GLU A 36 -3.83 -2.08 -9.14
N MET A 37 -4.85 -1.46 -8.53
CA MET A 37 -5.77 -2.11 -7.57
C MET A 37 -7.16 -2.38 -8.15
N SER A 38 -7.27 -2.63 -9.46
CA SER A 38 -8.55 -2.96 -10.12
C SER A 38 -9.15 -4.29 -9.67
N ASP A 39 -8.32 -5.28 -9.35
CA ASP A 39 -8.79 -6.59 -8.85
C ASP A 39 -9.14 -6.51 -7.36
N SER A 40 -10.37 -6.07 -7.11
CA SER A 40 -10.89 -5.85 -5.76
C SER A 40 -11.01 -7.13 -4.94
N GLU A 41 -11.34 -8.27 -5.57
CA GLU A 41 -11.45 -9.57 -4.87
C GLU A 41 -10.10 -10.04 -4.38
N ARG A 42 -9.07 -9.96 -5.24
CA ARG A 42 -7.70 -10.29 -4.87
C ARG A 42 -7.18 -9.38 -3.76
N VAL A 43 -7.39 -8.07 -3.87
CA VAL A 43 -6.97 -7.11 -2.83
C VAL A 43 -7.69 -7.41 -1.52
N TRP A 44 -9.00 -7.68 -1.57
CA TRP A 44 -9.79 -8.00 -0.38
C TRP A 44 -9.31 -9.29 0.32
N GLY A 45 -9.02 -10.35 -0.44
CA GLY A 45 -8.49 -11.59 0.12
C GLY A 45 -7.14 -11.39 0.83
N LEU A 46 -6.28 -10.52 0.30
CA LEU A 46 -5.00 -10.17 0.93
C LEU A 46 -5.19 -9.36 2.22
N LEU A 47 -6.19 -8.48 2.27
CA LEU A 47 -6.40 -7.62 3.45
C LEU A 47 -7.06 -8.35 4.62
N THR A 48 -7.87 -9.37 4.32
CA THR A 48 -8.68 -10.12 5.30
C THR A 48 -8.06 -11.43 5.78
N SER A 49 -6.93 -11.84 5.17
CA SER A 49 -6.13 -12.99 5.63
C SER A 49 -5.19 -12.67 6.78
#